data_AF-A0A142X053-F1
#
_entry.id   AF-A0A142X053-F1
#
_cell.length_a   1.000
_cell.length_b   1.000
_cell.length_c   1.000
_cell.angle_alpha   90.00
_cell.angle_beta   90.00
_cell.angle_gamma   90.00
#
_symmetry.space_group_name_H-M   'P 1'
#
loop_
_entity.id
_entity.type
_entity.pdbx_description
1 polymer ?
#
loop_
_entity_poly.entity_id
_entity_poly.type
_entity_poly.pdbx_seq_one_letter_code
_entity_poly.pdbx_strand_id
1 'polypeptide(L)'
;MSAKTMVRHGRAGKVSFQDLRAEALLNLGGITYDEYLALPLWRSIRERVLNRENRICRLCAAEATQVHHRTYDLATMLGDDISALVALCGTCHELIEFDGDRKCSPRETELRFRKFRGKEGRIILRKKIDSLVSRVRILERQVGDSGGSRESAPSFSALAEANPSQADELLRRAQEFHRQRAYGGGAAK
;
A
#
# COMPACT_ATOMS: atom_id res chain seq x y z
N MET A 1 33.90 -6.25 -47.78
CA MET A 1 34.11 -5.99 -46.35
C MET A 1 32.79 -5.50 -45.77
N SER A 2 32.03 -6.37 -45.10
CA SER A 2 30.67 -6.04 -44.64
C SER A 2 30.68 -5.81 -43.13
N ALA A 3 30.33 -4.60 -42.71
CA ALA A 3 30.32 -4.19 -41.31
C ALA A 3 29.22 -4.94 -40.55
N LYS A 4 29.61 -5.73 -39.54
CA LYS A 4 28.69 -6.36 -38.59
C LYS A 4 28.04 -5.26 -37.75
N THR A 5 26.75 -5.01 -37.98
CA THR A 5 25.92 -4.20 -37.08
C THR A 5 25.87 -4.87 -35.71
N MET A 6 26.53 -4.26 -34.72
CA MET A 6 26.39 -4.64 -33.32
C MET A 6 25.01 -4.21 -32.82
N VAL A 7 24.13 -5.18 -32.58
CA VAL A 7 22.88 -4.96 -31.85
C VAL A 7 23.25 -4.66 -30.39
N ARG A 8 23.12 -3.38 -30.01
CA ARG A 8 23.21 -2.93 -28.63
C ARG A 8 22.01 -3.47 -27.87
N HIS A 9 22.24 -4.46 -27.02
CA HIS A 9 21.25 -4.93 -26.06
C HIS A 9 21.02 -3.83 -25.03
N GLY A 10 19.89 -3.12 -25.14
CA GLY A 10 19.46 -2.14 -24.16
C GLY A 10 19.27 -2.84 -22.81
N ARG A 11 19.98 -2.36 -21.78
CA ARG A 11 19.85 -2.81 -20.40
C ARG A 11 18.39 -2.60 -19.97
N ALA A 12 17.64 -3.67 -19.71
CA ALA A 12 16.25 -3.59 -19.25
C ALA A 12 16.17 -2.60 -18.07
N GLY A 13 15.52 -1.45 -18.29
CA GLY A 13 15.31 -0.44 -17.26
C GLY A 13 14.46 -1.03 -16.14
N LYS A 14 14.88 -0.86 -14.88
CA LYS A 14 14.07 -1.29 -13.74
C LYS A 14 12.78 -0.46 -13.74
N VAL A 15 11.64 -1.12 -13.90
CA VAL A 15 10.31 -0.49 -13.80
C VAL A 15 10.17 0.15 -12.42
N SER A 16 9.75 1.42 -12.35
CA SER A 16 9.61 2.11 -11.08
C SER A 16 8.32 1.71 -10.36
N PHE A 17 8.26 1.92 -9.03
CA PHE A 17 7.05 1.65 -8.24
C PHE A 17 5.82 2.44 -8.73
N GLN A 18 6.05 3.66 -9.22
CA GLN A 18 4.99 4.53 -9.73
C GLN A 18 4.42 3.95 -11.03
N ASP A 19 5.29 3.39 -11.88
CA ASP A 19 4.90 2.76 -13.14
C ASP A 19 4.05 1.51 -12.90
N LEU A 20 4.43 0.65 -11.94
CA LEU A 20 3.66 -0.57 -11.62
C LEU A 20 2.25 -0.24 -11.15
N ARG A 21 2.11 0.76 -10.27
CA ARG A 21 0.80 1.21 -9.79
C ARG A 21 -0.04 1.78 -10.92
N ALA A 22 0.53 2.67 -11.74
CA ALA A 22 -0.18 3.26 -12.87
C ALA A 22 -0.61 2.18 -13.87
N GLU A 23 0.27 1.25 -14.21
CA GLU A 23 -0.03 0.10 -15.07
C GLU A 23 -1.15 -0.75 -14.49
N ALA A 24 -1.08 -1.13 -13.21
CA ALA A 24 -2.11 -1.94 -12.57
C ALA A 24 -3.48 -1.24 -12.57
N LEU A 25 -3.51 0.07 -12.29
CA LEU A 25 -4.72 0.87 -12.32
C LEU A 25 -5.32 1.01 -13.73
N LEU A 26 -4.47 1.14 -14.77
CA LEU A 26 -4.91 1.09 -16.16
C LEU A 26 -5.54 -0.28 -16.50
N ASN A 27 -4.93 -1.38 -16.04
CA ASN A 27 -5.47 -2.74 -16.21
C ASN A 27 -6.79 -2.96 -15.44
N LEU A 28 -7.02 -2.20 -14.37
CA LEU A 28 -8.27 -2.18 -13.59
C LEU A 28 -9.37 -1.29 -14.21
N GLY A 29 -9.23 -0.92 -15.48
CA GLY A 29 -10.19 -0.09 -16.20
C GLY A 29 -9.88 1.41 -16.16
N GLY A 30 -8.63 1.80 -15.85
CA GLY A 30 -8.22 3.20 -15.84
C GLY A 30 -8.72 4.00 -14.64
N ILE A 31 -9.01 3.30 -13.54
CA ILE A 31 -9.49 3.93 -12.30
C ILE A 31 -8.35 4.63 -11.55
N THR A 32 -8.71 5.61 -10.74
CA THR A 32 -7.81 6.22 -9.76
C THR A 32 -7.53 5.26 -8.60
N TYR A 33 -6.50 5.58 -7.81
CA TYR A 33 -6.21 4.77 -6.64
C TYR A 33 -7.26 4.90 -5.53
N ASP A 34 -7.86 6.07 -5.36
CA ASP A 34 -8.90 6.26 -4.35
C ASP A 34 -10.14 5.45 -4.72
N GLU A 35 -10.50 5.39 -6.01
CA GLU A 35 -11.53 4.48 -6.52
C GLU A 35 -11.15 3.02 -6.28
N TYR A 36 -9.91 2.60 -6.55
CA TYR A 36 -9.43 1.25 -6.23
C TYR A 36 -9.59 0.91 -4.75
N LEU A 37 -9.22 1.82 -3.84
CA LEU A 37 -9.38 1.62 -2.40
C LEU A 37 -10.85 1.54 -1.96
N ALA A 38 -11.78 2.13 -2.72
CA ALA A 38 -13.21 2.04 -2.46
C ALA A 38 -13.82 0.70 -2.91
N LEU A 39 -13.18 -0.04 -3.82
CA LEU A 39 -13.71 -1.30 -4.37
C LEU A 39 -13.88 -2.39 -3.29
N PRO A 40 -14.94 -3.22 -3.36
CA PRO A 40 -15.08 -4.45 -2.57
C PRO A 40 -13.90 -5.41 -2.73
N LEU A 41 -13.26 -5.42 -3.91
CA LEU A 41 -12.01 -6.14 -4.17
C LEU A 41 -10.96 -5.80 -3.10
N TRP A 42 -10.61 -4.51 -2.97
CA TRP A 42 -9.61 -4.09 -2.00
C TRP A 42 -10.04 -4.37 -0.56
N ARG A 43 -11.33 -4.21 -0.24
CA ARG A 43 -11.86 -4.55 1.10
C ARG A 43 -11.62 -6.03 1.43
N SER A 44 -11.86 -6.93 0.47
CA SER A 44 -11.61 -8.37 0.60
C SER A 44 -10.12 -8.71 0.75
N ILE A 45 -9.26 -8.10 -0.08
CA ILE A 45 -7.80 -8.26 0.00
C ILE A 45 -7.28 -7.80 1.37
N ARG A 46 -7.71 -6.62 1.81
CA ARG A 46 -7.33 -6.04 3.10
C ARG A 46 -7.69 -6.98 4.25
N GLU A 47 -8.91 -7.52 4.26
CA GLU A 47 -9.36 -8.44 5.30
C GLU A 47 -8.56 -9.76 5.30
N ARG A 48 -8.27 -10.33 4.12
CA ARG A 48 -7.38 -11.50 3.99
C ARG A 48 -6.01 -11.26 4.59
N VAL A 49 -5.40 -10.10 4.32
CA VAL A 49 -4.06 -9.76 4.83
C VAL A 49 -4.08 -9.57 6.35
N LEU A 50 -5.07 -8.86 6.89
CA LEU A 50 -5.22 -8.67 8.32
C LEU A 50 -5.44 -10.01 9.04
N ASN A 51 -6.30 -10.88 8.50
CA ASN A 51 -6.56 -12.20 9.09
C ASN A 51 -5.35 -13.13 9.01
N ARG A 52 -4.60 -13.13 7.90
CA ARG A 52 -3.35 -13.91 7.77
C ARG A 52 -2.34 -13.61 8.88
N GLU A 53 -2.28 -12.35 9.31
CA GLU A 53 -1.37 -11.89 10.36
C GLU A 53 -2.04 -11.85 11.74
N ASN A 54 -3.24 -12.43 11.90
CA ASN A 54 -4.05 -12.41 13.13
C ASN A 54 -4.31 -11.00 13.68
N ARG A 55 -4.39 -9.99 12.79
CA ARG A 55 -4.45 -8.56 13.15
C ARG A 55 -3.29 -8.12 14.04
N ILE A 56 -2.12 -8.73 13.89
CA ILE A 56 -0.91 -8.37 14.64
C ILE A 56 0.05 -7.60 13.71
N CYS A 57 0.51 -6.44 14.17
CA CYS A 57 1.44 -5.59 13.45
C CYS A 57 2.78 -6.31 13.26
N ARG A 58 3.22 -6.43 12.00
CA ARG A 58 4.45 -7.15 11.64
C ARG A 58 5.73 -6.56 12.25
N LEU A 59 5.69 -5.29 12.68
CA LEU A 59 6.84 -4.57 13.21
C LEU A 59 6.88 -4.52 14.74
N CYS A 60 5.76 -4.20 15.41
CA CYS A 60 5.74 -3.95 16.86
C CYS A 60 4.85 -4.91 17.67
N ALA A 61 4.13 -5.81 17.01
CA ALA A 61 3.16 -6.75 17.60
C ALA A 61 1.93 -6.11 18.29
N ALA A 62 1.69 -4.81 18.11
CA ALA A 62 0.40 -4.18 18.46
C ALA A 62 -0.71 -4.58 17.47
N GLU A 63 -1.95 -4.21 17.73
CA GLU A 63 -3.06 -4.42 16.79
C GLU A 63 -2.80 -3.74 15.44
N ALA A 64 -2.92 -4.51 14.36
CA ALA A 64 -2.81 -4.03 12.99
C ALA A 64 -4.17 -3.58 12.46
N THR A 65 -4.22 -2.34 11.98
CA THR A 65 -5.44 -1.71 11.44
C THR A 65 -5.27 -1.28 9.98
N GLN A 66 -4.05 -1.40 9.44
CA GLN A 66 -3.70 -0.94 8.09
C GLN A 66 -2.92 -2.01 7.33
N VAL A 67 -2.97 -1.95 6.01
CA VAL A 67 -2.20 -2.82 5.11
C VAL A 67 -1.23 -1.95 4.30
N HIS A 68 0.06 -2.26 4.41
CA HIS A 68 1.11 -1.59 3.66
C HIS A 68 1.47 -2.38 2.41
N HIS A 69 1.54 -1.69 1.27
CA HIS A 69 1.98 -2.24 -0.01
C HIS A 69 3.50 -2.17 -0.14
N ARG A 70 4.14 -3.33 -0.34
CA ARG A 70 5.58 -3.41 -0.68
C ARG A 70 5.83 -3.51 -2.19
N THR A 71 4.78 -3.61 -2.99
CA THR A 71 4.75 -3.55 -4.46
C THR A 71 3.34 -3.13 -4.88
N TYR A 72 3.19 -2.70 -6.12
CA TYR A 72 1.89 -2.41 -6.74
C TYR A 72 1.73 -3.17 -8.06
N ASP A 73 2.43 -4.30 -8.22
CA ASP A 73 2.20 -5.15 -9.40
C ASP A 73 0.76 -5.64 -9.48
N LEU A 74 0.34 -6.02 -10.69
CA LEU A 74 -1.05 -6.35 -10.96
C LEU A 74 -1.55 -7.53 -10.12
N ALA A 75 -0.72 -8.56 -9.90
CA ALA A 75 -1.09 -9.70 -9.07
C ALA A 75 -1.36 -9.30 -7.61
N THR A 76 -0.57 -8.36 -7.07
CA THR A 76 -0.79 -7.79 -5.74
C THR A 76 -2.07 -6.95 -5.69
N MET A 77 -2.31 -6.11 -6.70
CA MET A 77 -3.48 -5.24 -6.78
C MET A 77 -4.79 -6.01 -7.01
N LEU A 78 -4.73 -7.16 -7.69
CA LEU A 78 -5.86 -8.08 -7.86
C LEU A 78 -6.06 -9.02 -6.68
N GLY A 79 -5.06 -9.13 -5.78
CA GLY A 79 -5.12 -10.04 -4.64
C GLY A 79 -4.83 -11.50 -4.97
N ASP A 80 -4.32 -11.77 -6.17
CA ASP A 80 -3.87 -13.09 -6.62
C ASP A 80 -2.61 -13.50 -5.84
N ASP A 81 -1.70 -12.54 -5.59
CA ASP A 81 -0.59 -12.69 -4.65
C ASP A 81 -0.60 -11.59 -3.58
N ILE A 82 -0.86 -11.97 -2.33
CA ILE A 82 -0.88 -11.05 -1.19
C ILE A 82 0.44 -11.04 -0.40
N SER A 83 1.50 -11.71 -0.89
CA SER A 83 2.78 -11.85 -0.19
C SER A 83 3.50 -10.51 0.05
N ALA A 84 3.28 -9.54 -0.84
CA ALA A 84 3.85 -8.20 -0.76
C ALA A 84 2.98 -7.20 0.04
N LEU A 85 1.85 -7.65 0.59
CA LEU A 85 1.01 -6.87 1.50
C LEU A 85 1.30 -7.25 2.94
N VAL A 86 1.47 -6.27 3.82
CA VAL A 86 1.80 -6.51 5.24
C VAL A 86 0.87 -5.75 6.18
N ALA A 87 0.40 -6.43 7.22
CA ALA A 87 -0.43 -5.83 8.26
C ALA A 87 0.42 -4.99 9.24
N LEU A 88 0.05 -3.73 9.43
CA LEU A 88 0.71 -2.79 10.33
C LEU A 88 -0.31 -2.04 11.21
N CYS A 89 0.12 -1.63 12.39
CA CYS A 89 -0.60 -0.61 13.15
C CYS A 89 -0.38 0.78 12.51
N GLY A 90 -1.29 1.72 12.77
CA GLY A 90 -1.22 3.08 12.22
C GLY A 90 0.12 3.78 12.51
N THR A 91 0.63 3.69 13.74
CA THR A 91 1.91 4.31 14.12
C THR A 91 3.09 3.75 13.34
N CYS A 92 3.17 2.42 13.18
CA CYS A 92 4.25 1.80 12.43
C CYS A 92 4.16 2.10 10.93
N HIS A 93 2.94 2.14 10.40
CA HIS A 93 2.69 2.53 9.02
C HIS A 93 3.16 3.96 8.76
N GLU A 94 2.80 4.91 9.62
CA GLU A 94 3.22 6.30 9.52
C GLU A 94 4.75 6.46 9.61
N LEU A 95 5.40 5.77 10.56
CA LEU A 95 6.85 5.85 10.76
C LEU A 95 7.68 5.37 9.54
N ILE A 96 7.16 4.44 8.74
CA ILE A 96 7.83 3.99 7.52
C ILE A 96 7.50 4.88 6.33
N GLU A 97 6.28 5.43 6.29
CA GLU A 97 5.78 6.23 5.18
C GLU A 97 6.19 7.70 5.25
N PHE A 98 6.54 8.23 6.42
CA PHE A 98 6.80 9.66 6.61
C PHE A 98 8.09 9.95 7.37
N ASP A 99 8.74 11.05 7.01
CA ASP A 99 9.93 11.60 7.63
C ASP A 99 9.63 13.03 8.13
N GLY A 100 9.05 13.12 9.32
CA GLY A 100 8.33 14.34 9.71
C GLY A 100 7.13 14.52 8.79
N ASP A 101 6.99 15.70 8.17
CA ASP A 101 5.88 15.99 7.25
C ASP A 101 6.13 15.50 5.82
N ARG A 102 7.36 15.02 5.53
CA ARG A 102 7.73 14.57 4.19
C ARG A 102 7.29 13.12 3.95
N LYS A 103 6.51 12.89 2.90
CA LYS A 103 6.21 11.54 2.40
C LYS A 103 7.48 10.86 1.87
N CYS A 104 7.79 9.67 2.35
CA CYS A 104 8.88 8.84 1.86
C CYS A 104 8.56 8.25 0.48
N SER A 105 9.58 8.13 -0.36
CA SER A 105 9.51 7.37 -1.61
C SER A 105 9.31 5.87 -1.33
N PRO A 106 8.75 5.09 -2.27
CA PRO A 106 8.57 3.65 -2.08
C PRO A 106 9.86 2.90 -1.69
N ARG A 107 11.00 3.32 -2.25
CA ARG A 107 12.31 2.76 -1.90
C ARG A 107 12.70 3.08 -0.45
N GLU A 108 12.51 4.32 -0.01
CA GLU A 108 12.77 4.71 1.38
C GLU A 108 11.87 3.94 2.35
N THR A 109 10.59 3.83 2.04
CA THR A 109 9.61 3.11 2.86
C THR A 109 9.99 1.63 3.02
N GLU A 110 10.36 0.95 1.94
CA GLU A 110 10.83 -0.45 2.00
C GLU A 110 12.12 -0.59 2.81
N LEU A 111 13.08 0.33 2.67
CA LEU A 111 14.30 0.33 3.48
C LEU A 111 14.00 0.52 4.97
N ARG A 112 13.08 1.43 5.31
CA ARG A 112 12.62 1.67 6.69
C ARG A 112 11.90 0.45 7.27
N PHE A 113 11.01 -0.17 6.49
CA PHE A 113 10.34 -1.40 6.88
C PHE A 113 11.34 -2.52 7.19
N ARG A 114 12.29 -2.78 6.28
CA ARG A 114 13.34 -3.79 6.49
C ARG A 114 14.21 -3.48 7.71
N LYS A 115 14.57 -2.21 7.90
CA LYS A 115 15.31 -1.75 9.08
C LYS A 115 14.56 -2.11 10.36
N PHE A 116 13.30 -1.69 10.49
CA PHE A 116 12.51 -1.92 11.71
C PHE A 116 12.13 -3.38 11.94
N ARG A 117 12.08 -4.20 10.89
CA ARG A 117 11.83 -5.64 11.03
C ARG A 117 12.97 -6.37 11.74
N GLY A 118 14.22 -5.91 11.59
CA GLY A 118 15.41 -6.53 12.21
C GLY A 118 15.44 -6.39 13.74
N LYS A 119 16.21 -7.25 14.43
CA LYS A 119 16.28 -7.29 15.91
C LYS A 119 16.61 -5.92 16.52
N GLU A 120 17.71 -5.30 16.06
CA GLU A 120 18.12 -3.95 16.50
C GLU A 120 17.10 -2.88 16.10
N GLY A 121 16.55 -3.00 14.89
CA GLY A 121 15.53 -2.08 14.39
C GLY A 121 14.26 -2.07 15.24
N ARG A 122 13.85 -3.22 15.78
CA ARG A 122 12.70 -3.31 16.69
C ARG A 122 12.94 -2.55 18.00
N ILE A 123 14.17 -2.57 18.53
CA ILE A 123 14.54 -1.80 19.72
C ILE A 123 14.43 -0.29 19.42
N ILE A 124 14.94 0.15 18.26
CA ILE A 124 14.84 1.54 17.81
C ILE A 124 13.38 1.96 17.60
N LEU A 125 12.59 1.09 16.96
CA LEU A 125 11.17 1.31 16.73
C LEU A 125 10.41 1.48 18.05
N ARG A 126 10.65 0.61 19.03
CA ARG A 126 10.02 0.69 20.36
C ARG A 126 10.32 2.04 21.02
N LYS A 127 11.60 2.45 21.05
CA LYS A 127 11.99 3.77 21.59
C LYS A 127 11.28 4.94 20.89
N LYS A 128 11.13 4.87 19.55
CA LYS A 128 10.39 5.88 18.78
C LYS A 128 8.91 5.92 19.17
N ILE A 129 8.26 4.76 19.27
CA ILE A 129 6.86 4.66 19.70
C ILE A 129 6.70 5.22 21.12
N ASP A 130 7.56 4.83 22.06
CA ASP A 130 7.48 5.29 23.45
C ASP A 130 7.66 6.82 23.55
N SER A 131 8.55 7.39 22.73
CA SER A 131 8.72 8.84 22.62
C SER A 131 7.47 9.54 22.07
N LEU A 132 6.83 9.00 21.03
CA LEU A 132 5.59 9.53 20.48
C LEU A 132 4.45 9.49 21.51
N VAL A 133 4.27 8.36 22.19
CA VAL A 133 3.26 8.20 23.25
C VAL A 133 3.49 9.20 24.38
N SER A 134 4.75 9.41 24.79
CA SER A 134 5.10 10.39 25.83
C SER A 134 4.76 11.82 25.41
N ARG A 135 5.01 12.19 24.14
CA ARG A 135 4.66 13.51 23.61
C ARG A 135 3.16 13.74 23.58
N VAL A 136 2.39 12.77 23.10
CA VAL A 136 0.91 12.85 23.08
C VAL A 136 0.37 13.09 24.49
N ARG A 137 0.83 12.31 25.48
CA ARG A 137 0.41 12.48 26.88
C ARG A 137 0.73 13.88 27.45
N ILE A 138 1.86 14.48 27.06
CA ILE A 138 2.21 15.85 27.48
C ILE A 138 1.26 16.86 26.84
N LEU A 139 1.01 16.73 25.53
CA LEU A 139 0.11 17.62 24.80
C LEU A 139 -1.33 17.53 25.35
N GLU A 140 -1.84 16.32 25.61
CA GLU A 140 -3.17 16.11 26.19
C GLU A 140 -3.32 16.80 27.57
N ARG A 141 -2.28 16.76 28.40
CA ARG A 141 -2.27 17.48 29.69
C ARG A 141 -2.29 19.00 29.52
N GLN A 142 -1.68 19.53 28.47
CA GLN A 142 -1.67 20.96 28.17
C GLN A 142 -3.00 21.44 27.58
N VAL A 143 -3.69 20.59 26.82
CA VAL A 143 -5.01 20.89 26.23
C VAL A 143 -6.14 20.78 27.26
N GLY A 144 -5.96 19.98 28.32
CA GLY A 144 -6.96 19.79 29.38
C GLY A 144 -7.34 21.04 30.20
N ASP A 145 -6.67 22.18 30.01
CA ASP A 145 -6.96 23.45 30.70
C ASP A 145 -7.76 24.46 29.83
N SER A 146 -8.07 24.12 28.57
CA SER A 146 -8.85 24.97 27.67
C SER A 146 -10.17 24.29 27.30
N GLY A 147 -11.23 24.64 28.04
CA GLY A 147 -12.60 24.25 27.74
C GLY A 147 -13.02 24.77 26.35
N GLY A 148 -12.94 23.92 25.34
CA GLY A 148 -13.35 24.20 23.97
C GLY A 148 -14.27 23.10 23.45
N SER A 149 -15.47 23.50 23.02
CA SER A 149 -16.51 22.65 22.43
C SER A 149 -15.96 21.79 21.29
N ARG A 150 -16.21 20.48 21.35
CA ARG A 150 -15.92 19.53 20.27
C ARG A 150 -16.84 19.81 19.08
N GLU A 151 -16.37 20.59 18.11
CA GLU A 151 -16.91 20.50 16.77
C GLU A 151 -16.41 19.18 16.17
N SER A 152 -17.37 18.29 15.90
CA SER A 152 -17.15 16.98 15.30
C SER A 152 -16.57 17.13 13.90
N ALA A 153 -15.34 16.62 13.71
CA ALA A 153 -14.74 16.45 12.40
C ALA A 153 -15.66 15.62 11.49
N PRO A 154 -15.76 15.94 10.18
CA PRO A 154 -16.60 15.19 9.26
C PRO A 154 -16.13 13.74 9.20
N SER A 155 -17.09 12.83 9.38
CA SER A 155 -16.89 11.39 9.30
C SER A 155 -16.34 10.99 7.92
N PHE A 156 -15.33 10.12 7.92
CA PHE A 156 -14.73 9.48 6.74
C PHE A 156 -15.75 8.68 5.90
N SER A 157 -17.01 8.60 6.33
CA SER A 157 -18.14 7.93 5.67
C SER A 157 -18.61 8.58 4.37
N ALA A 158 -18.15 9.79 4.00
CA ALA A 158 -18.70 10.52 2.86
C ALA A 158 -18.03 10.23 1.49
N LEU A 159 -17.09 9.27 1.41
CA LEU A 159 -16.38 8.92 0.16
C LEU A 159 -16.52 7.45 -0.26
N ALA A 160 -17.45 6.70 0.35
CA ALA A 160 -17.48 5.24 0.24
C ALA A 160 -18.73 4.65 -0.45
N GLU A 161 -19.35 5.38 -1.39
CA GLU A 161 -20.46 4.82 -2.18
C GLU A 161 -20.09 4.64 -3.65
N ALA A 162 -19.02 3.86 -3.91
CA ALA A 162 -18.99 3.10 -5.15
C ALA A 162 -20.05 1.98 -5.01
N ASN A 163 -21.09 2.04 -5.83
CA ASN A 163 -22.16 1.03 -5.87
C ASN A 163 -21.52 -0.37 -6.05
N PRO A 164 -21.83 -1.36 -5.20
CA PRO A 164 -21.28 -2.72 -5.31
C PRO A 164 -21.33 -3.30 -6.73
N SER A 165 -22.37 -2.97 -7.51
CA SER A 165 -22.50 -3.44 -8.89
C SER A 165 -21.47 -2.86 -9.86
N GLN A 166 -21.03 -1.62 -9.67
CA GLN A 166 -20.03 -0.97 -10.53
C GLN A 166 -18.64 -1.55 -10.26
N ALA A 167 -18.36 -1.88 -9.01
CA ALA A 167 -17.09 -2.45 -8.62
C ALA A 167 -16.92 -3.92 -9.05
N ASP A 168 -18.00 -4.71 -8.99
CA ASP A 168 -18.01 -6.08 -9.51
C ASP A 168 -17.83 -6.12 -11.04
N GLU A 169 -18.41 -5.16 -11.76
CA GLU A 169 -18.23 -5.01 -13.22
C GLU A 169 -16.79 -4.61 -13.59
N LEU A 170 -16.18 -3.67 -12.86
CA LEU A 170 -14.77 -3.30 -13.06
C LEU A 170 -13.83 -4.48 -12.80
N LEU A 171 -14.11 -5.26 -11.75
CA LEU A 171 -13.35 -6.48 -11.43
C LEU A 171 -13.48 -7.52 -12.55
N ARG A 172 -14.70 -7.76 -13.06
CA ARG A 172 -14.91 -8.68 -14.20
C ARG A 172 -14.14 -8.24 -15.44
N ARG A 173 -14.16 -6.95 -15.77
CA ARG A 173 -13.43 -6.38 -16.92
C ARG A 173 -11.92 -6.52 -16.77
N ALA A 174 -11.37 -6.25 -15.59
CA ALA A 174 -9.95 -6.43 -15.31
C ALA A 174 -9.51 -7.90 -15.44
N GLN A 175 -10.31 -8.83 -14.90
CA GLN A 175 -10.07 -10.27 -15.00
C GLN A 175 -10.19 -10.77 -16.45
N GLU A 176 -11.14 -10.24 -17.23
CA GLU A 176 -11.28 -10.56 -18.65
C GLU A 176 -10.12 -10.02 -19.48
N PHE A 177 -9.70 -8.78 -19.28
CA PHE A 177 -8.53 -8.20 -19.92
C PHE A 177 -7.25 -9.02 -19.65
N HIS A 178 -7.06 -9.43 -18.40
CA HIS A 178 -5.92 -10.28 -18.02
C HIS A 178 -5.97 -11.65 -18.72
N ARG A 179 -7.14 -12.30 -18.77
CA ARG A 179 -7.33 -13.55 -19.53
C ARG A 179 -7.00 -13.36 -21.01
N GLN A 180 -7.51 -12.30 -21.64
CA GLN A 180 -7.29 -12.04 -23.07
C GLN A 180 -5.80 -11.80 -23.39
N ARG A 181 -5.02 -11.15 -22.51
CA ARG A 181 -3.56 -11.00 -22.70
C ARG A 181 -2.77 -12.28 -22.43
N ALA A 182 -3.19 -13.11 -21.46
CA ALA A 182 -2.53 -14.38 -21.17
C ALA A 182 -2.63 -15.38 -22.35
N TYR A 183 -3.71 -15.31 -23.15
CA TYR A 183 -3.89 -16.12 -24.36
C TYR A 183 -3.41 -15.45 -25.66
N GLY A 184 -3.09 -14.15 -25.64
CA GLY A 184 -2.63 -13.38 -26.82
C GLY A 184 -1.12 -13.40 -27.08
N GLY A 185 -0.32 -14.03 -26.20
CA GLY A 185 1.15 -14.09 -26.31
C GLY A 185 1.69 -15.22 -27.21
N GLY A 186 0.82 -15.99 -27.87
CA GLY A 186 1.20 -17.21 -28.58
C GLY A 186 0.64 -17.31 -29.99
N ALA A 187 0.91 -16.33 -30.86
CA ALA A 187 0.87 -16.53 -32.32
C ALA A 187 1.51 -15.35 -33.05
N ALA A 188 2.83 -15.41 -33.26
CA ALA A 188 3.46 -14.78 -34.40
C ALA A 188 4.34 -15.86 -35.06
N LYS A 189 3.83 -16.39 -36.18
CA LYS A 189 4.63 -17.09 -37.19
C LYS A 189 5.44 -16.06 -37.97
#